data_AF-D3S5Z1-F1
#
_entry.id   AF-D3S5Z1-F1
#
_cell.length_a   1.000
_cell.length_b   1.000
_cell.length_c   1.000
_cell.angle_alpha   90.00
_cell.angle_beta   90.00
_cell.angle_gamma   90.00
#
_symmetry.space_group_name_H-M   'P 1'
#
loop_
_entity.id
_entity.type
_entity.pdbx_description
1 polymer ?
#
loop_
_entity_poly.entity_id
_entity_poly.type
_entity_poly.pdbx_seq_one_letter_code
_entity_poly.pdbx_strand_id
1 'polypeptide(L)'
;MKNDYQRIVYAKYLELKRKLDRKPNRVEMFEYLMKERIYPKIKNTKYNPLRNYLGFLEKYNELSEEEKEVKEIAGDFLNMLERTKMTKSYKIPLLMTFIKGDRIVQCVSEDEIYESFKNFYNNPKYAIDMKRHKTTKDFRNWSKKEYIKLAKENPIKYLLKTEGIYFKMEGSYFCLTERLKPVLDNKIFVEHYNDILEFRCHEYFECRDLL
;
A
#
# COMPACT_ATOMS: atom_id res chain seq x y z
N MET A 1 9.24 -12.63 27.21
CA MET A 1 8.13 -12.48 26.24
C MET A 1 8.36 -11.44 25.14
N LYS A 2 8.84 -10.21 25.40
CA LYS A 2 8.94 -9.17 24.35
C LYS A 2 9.99 -9.43 23.24
N ASN A 3 11.09 -10.16 23.48
CA ASN A 3 12.08 -10.50 22.44
C ASN A 3 11.70 -11.73 21.58
N ASP A 4 10.56 -12.36 21.86
CA ASP A 4 10.20 -13.66 21.27
C ASP A 4 9.58 -13.50 19.87
N TYR A 5 8.68 -12.52 19.69
CA TYR A 5 7.99 -12.33 18.41
C TYR A 5 8.92 -12.03 17.24
N GLN A 6 10.06 -11.37 17.47
CA GLN A 6 11.04 -11.16 16.41
C GLN A 6 11.57 -12.49 15.86
N ARG A 7 11.93 -13.43 16.74
CA ARG A 7 12.43 -14.76 16.36
C ARG A 7 11.31 -15.60 15.74
N ILE A 8 10.11 -15.56 16.33
CA ILE A 8 8.93 -16.26 15.81
C ILE A 8 8.59 -15.81 14.38
N VAL A 9 8.51 -14.49 14.14
CA VAL A 9 8.19 -13.95 12.81
C VAL A 9 9.25 -14.35 11.78
N TYR A 10 10.53 -14.28 12.14
CA TYR A 10 11.60 -14.69 11.23
C TYR A 10 11.58 -16.20 10.97
N ALA A 11 11.32 -17.03 11.98
CA ALA A 11 11.15 -18.46 11.79
C ALA A 11 9.99 -18.78 10.83
N LYS A 12 8.88 -18.03 10.93
CA LYS A 12 7.73 -18.17 10.01
C LYS A 12 8.04 -17.69 8.60
N TYR A 13 8.82 -16.62 8.46
CA TYR A 13 9.35 -16.20 7.16
C TYR A 13 10.20 -17.31 6.53
N LEU A 14 11.16 -17.89 7.26
CA LEU A 14 12.01 -18.98 6.76
C LEU A 14 11.21 -20.25 6.42
N GLU A 15 10.18 -20.56 7.20
CA GLU A 15 9.27 -21.66 6.90
C GLU A 15 8.53 -21.44 5.58
N LEU A 16 7.95 -20.25 5.38
CA LEU A 16 7.23 -19.91 4.16
C LEU A 16 8.17 -19.80 2.95
N LYS A 17 9.32 -19.15 3.10
CA LYS A 17 10.36 -19.05 2.06
C LYS A 17 10.77 -20.43 1.54
N ARG A 18 10.99 -21.41 2.44
CA ARG A 18 11.30 -22.80 2.05
C ARG A 18 10.15 -23.49 1.32
N LYS A 19 8.89 -23.20 1.69
CA LYS A 19 7.71 -23.76 1.00
C LYS A 19 7.52 -23.18 -0.40
N LEU A 20 7.86 -21.90 -0.59
CA LEU A 20 7.71 -21.19 -1.87
C LEU A 20 8.92 -21.33 -2.78
N ASP A 21 10.06 -21.77 -2.26
CA ASP A 21 11.38 -21.73 -2.91
C ASP A 21 11.79 -20.32 -3.41
N ARG A 22 11.24 -19.28 -2.77
CA ARG A 22 11.55 -17.87 -3.02
C ARG A 22 11.13 -17.02 -1.83
N LYS A 23 11.54 -15.75 -1.82
CA LYS A 23 11.05 -14.79 -0.82
C LYS A 23 9.52 -14.64 -0.95
N PRO A 24 8.76 -14.73 0.16
CA PRO A 24 7.35 -14.39 0.13
C PRO A 24 7.17 -12.90 -0.14
N ASN A 25 6.09 -12.54 -0.84
CA ASN A 25 5.64 -11.16 -0.91
C ASN A 25 4.87 -10.78 0.38
N ARG A 26 4.41 -9.53 0.50
CA ARG A 26 3.75 -9.06 1.72
C ARG A 26 2.38 -9.71 1.93
N VAL A 27 1.65 -10.01 0.85
CA VAL A 27 0.33 -10.69 0.91
C VAL A 27 0.48 -12.12 1.42
N GLU A 28 1.40 -12.89 0.82
CA GLU A 28 1.68 -14.27 1.23
C GLU A 28 2.14 -14.32 2.69
N MET A 29 3.03 -13.42 3.09
CA MET A 29 3.49 -13.33 4.47
C MET A 29 2.35 -12.90 5.42
N PHE A 30 1.47 -12.00 5.01
CA PHE A 30 0.29 -11.59 5.77
C PHE A 30 -0.66 -12.76 6.00
N GLU A 31 -1.08 -13.45 4.95
CA GLU A 31 -1.98 -14.60 5.00
C GLU A 31 -1.40 -15.73 5.85
N TYR A 32 -0.10 -15.99 5.71
CA TYR A 32 0.59 -16.98 6.50
C TYR A 32 0.59 -16.63 8.00
N LEU A 33 0.92 -15.38 8.35
CA LEU A 33 0.89 -14.93 9.74
C LEU A 33 -0.54 -14.86 10.31
N MET A 34 -1.55 -14.62 9.49
CA MET A 34 -2.96 -14.68 9.87
C MET A 34 -3.37 -16.12 10.20
N LYS A 35 -3.04 -17.09 9.33
CA LYS A 35 -3.28 -18.53 9.54
C LYS A 35 -2.65 -19.04 10.82
N GLU A 36 -1.43 -18.58 11.13
CA GLU A 36 -0.69 -18.93 12.34
C GLU A 36 -1.14 -18.15 13.59
N ARG A 37 -2.16 -17.29 13.49
CA ARG A 37 -2.67 -16.43 14.57
C ARG A 37 -1.59 -15.53 15.21
N ILE A 38 -0.58 -15.15 14.42
CA ILE A 38 0.52 -14.28 14.84
C ILE A 38 0.21 -12.83 14.46
N TYR A 39 -0.33 -12.59 13.27
CA TYR A 39 -0.53 -11.24 12.75
C TYR A 39 -1.29 -10.31 13.72
N PRO A 40 -2.45 -10.72 14.31
CA PRO A 40 -3.18 -9.86 15.23
C PRO A 40 -2.35 -9.45 16.47
N LYS A 41 -1.42 -10.31 16.90
CA LYS A 41 -0.56 -10.08 18.08
C LYS A 41 0.57 -9.09 17.79
N ILE A 42 1.04 -9.03 16.54
CA ILE A 42 2.17 -8.18 16.15
C ILE A 42 1.75 -6.93 15.37
N LYS A 43 0.51 -6.85 14.86
CA LYS A 43 0.01 -5.84 13.92
C LYS A 43 0.46 -4.41 14.26
N ASN A 44 0.27 -4.01 15.51
CA ASN A 44 0.54 -2.65 16.01
C ASN A 44 1.88 -2.56 16.78
N THR A 45 2.83 -3.45 16.50
CA THR A 45 4.11 -3.54 17.20
C THR A 45 5.28 -3.38 16.23
N LYS A 46 6.47 -3.13 16.76
CA LYS A 46 7.73 -3.12 15.99
C LYS A 46 8.12 -4.47 15.37
N TYR A 47 7.41 -5.55 15.71
CA TYR A 47 7.67 -6.89 15.20
C TYR A 47 6.90 -7.21 13.93
N ASN A 48 5.98 -6.35 13.49
CA ASN A 48 5.28 -6.52 12.23
C ASN A 48 6.25 -6.34 11.05
N PRO A 49 6.58 -7.40 10.30
CA PRO A 49 7.53 -7.29 9.20
C PRO A 49 6.94 -6.45 8.07
N LEU A 50 5.61 -6.36 7.95
CA LEU A 50 4.91 -5.70 6.84
C LEU A 50 4.73 -4.19 7.02
N ARG A 51 5.40 -3.62 8.04
CA ARG A 51 5.44 -2.16 8.33
C ARG A 51 6.84 -1.57 8.18
N ASN A 52 7.79 -2.38 7.72
CA ASN A 52 9.09 -2.00 7.20
C ASN A 52 9.70 -3.26 6.53
N TYR A 53 9.12 -3.74 5.44
CA TYR A 53 9.47 -5.08 4.93
C TYR A 53 10.91 -5.16 4.40
N LEU A 54 11.35 -4.12 3.67
CA LEU A 54 12.75 -4.03 3.24
C LEU A 54 13.72 -3.97 4.43
N GLY A 55 13.38 -3.23 5.50
CA GLY A 55 14.18 -3.24 6.72
C GLY A 55 14.15 -4.57 7.47
N PHE A 56 13.05 -5.33 7.38
CA PHE A 56 12.98 -6.70 7.89
C PHE A 56 13.91 -7.63 7.11
N LEU A 57 13.89 -7.58 5.78
CA LEU A 57 14.79 -8.37 4.93
C LEU A 57 16.26 -8.00 5.18
N GLU A 58 16.59 -6.71 5.24
CA GLU A 58 17.94 -6.22 5.49
C GLU A 58 18.52 -6.80 6.78
N LYS A 59 17.73 -6.77 7.85
CA LYS A 59 18.12 -7.26 9.17
C LYS A 59 18.56 -8.73 9.18
N TYR A 60 18.08 -9.52 8.23
CA TYR A 60 18.40 -10.93 8.10
C TYR A 60 19.26 -11.24 6.87
N ASN A 61 19.86 -10.22 6.25
CA ASN A 61 20.68 -10.34 5.03
C ASN A 61 19.92 -11.01 3.86
N GLU A 62 18.64 -10.66 3.72
CA GLU A 62 17.73 -11.22 2.70
C GLU A 62 17.45 -10.24 1.54
N LEU A 63 18.04 -9.04 1.58
CA LEU A 63 17.96 -8.09 0.47
C LEU A 63 18.85 -8.54 -0.70
N SER A 64 18.33 -8.44 -1.92
CA SER A 64 19.17 -8.43 -3.12
C SER A 64 19.90 -7.09 -3.28
N GLU A 65 20.89 -7.02 -4.15
CA GLU A 65 21.61 -5.75 -4.40
C GLU A 65 20.67 -4.70 -5.00
N GLU A 66 19.77 -5.10 -5.91
CA GLU A 66 18.79 -4.20 -6.52
C GLU A 66 17.78 -3.66 -5.49
N GLU A 67 17.39 -4.48 -4.50
CA GLU A 67 16.53 -4.01 -3.40
C GLU A 67 17.28 -3.06 -2.47
N LYS A 68 18.59 -3.22 -2.26
CA LYS A 68 19.40 -2.26 -1.48
C LYS A 68 19.45 -0.90 -2.17
N GLU A 69 19.66 -0.86 -3.48
CA GLU A 69 19.64 0.38 -4.28
C GLU A 69 18.28 1.08 -4.18
N VAL A 70 17.18 0.34 -4.36
CA VAL A 70 15.81 0.89 -4.22
C VAL A 70 15.57 1.39 -2.80
N LYS A 71 16.02 0.64 -1.78
CA LYS A 71 15.87 1.04 -0.38
C LYS A 71 16.64 2.32 -0.06
N GLU A 72 17.84 2.51 -0.61
CA GLU A 72 18.63 3.73 -0.43
C GLU A 72 17.91 4.96 -0.98
N ILE A 73 17.31 4.86 -2.16
CA ILE A 73 16.66 6.00 -2.83
C ILE A 73 15.24 6.25 -2.28
N ALA A 74 14.45 5.19 -2.12
CA ALA A 74 13.00 5.27 -1.91
C ALA A 74 12.49 4.42 -0.72
N GLY A 75 13.37 3.86 0.10
CA GLY A 75 12.99 3.02 1.24
C GLY A 75 12.06 3.73 2.22
N ASP A 76 12.31 5.01 2.52
CA ASP A 76 11.44 5.81 3.39
C ASP A 76 10.05 6.04 2.80
N PHE A 77 9.95 6.18 1.48
CA PHE A 77 8.67 6.32 0.79
C PHE A 77 7.88 5.01 0.81
N LEU A 78 8.52 3.88 0.50
CA LEU A 78 7.88 2.56 0.57
C LEU A 78 7.41 2.26 2.00
N ASN A 79 8.23 2.55 3.00
CA ASN A 79 7.89 2.41 4.42
C ASN A 79 6.71 3.34 4.82
N MET A 80 6.66 4.57 4.29
CA MET A 80 5.51 5.46 4.47
C MET A 80 4.22 4.84 3.91
N LEU A 81 4.25 4.26 2.70
CA LEU A 81 3.08 3.58 2.12
C LEU A 81 2.63 2.40 2.99
N GLU A 82 3.58 1.59 3.45
CA GLU A 82 3.33 0.47 4.37
C GLU A 82 2.65 0.91 5.67
N ARG A 83 3.03 2.08 6.21
CA ARG A 83 2.56 2.60 7.50
C ARG A 83 1.36 3.54 7.38
N THR A 84 0.97 3.90 6.16
CA THR A 84 -0.10 4.86 5.91
C THR A 84 -1.39 4.44 6.61
N LYS A 85 -1.90 5.33 7.47
CA LYS A 85 -3.16 5.12 8.20
C LYS A 85 -4.34 5.18 7.23
N MET A 86 -5.18 4.13 7.28
CA MET A 86 -6.35 3.97 6.43
C MET A 86 -7.63 4.01 7.27
N THR A 87 -8.30 5.17 7.37
CA THR A 87 -9.66 5.25 7.95
C THR A 87 -10.68 4.70 6.97
N LYS A 88 -10.53 5.08 5.70
CA LYS A 88 -11.25 4.57 4.51
C LYS A 88 -10.23 3.96 3.55
N SER A 89 -10.71 3.17 2.61
CA SER A 89 -9.89 2.59 1.55
C SER A 89 -9.41 3.62 0.52
N TYR A 90 -9.92 4.86 0.53
CA TYR A 90 -9.74 5.87 -0.54
C TYR A 90 -8.29 6.17 -0.97
N LYS A 91 -7.30 6.00 -0.09
CA LYS A 91 -5.89 6.17 -0.48
C LYS A 91 -5.42 5.05 -1.41
N ILE A 92 -5.97 3.84 -1.31
CA ILE A 92 -5.61 2.69 -2.13
C ILE A 92 -5.89 2.97 -3.61
N PRO A 93 -7.14 3.26 -4.07
CA PRO A 93 -7.38 3.56 -5.48
C PRO A 93 -6.66 4.83 -5.93
N LEU A 94 -6.47 5.84 -5.05
CA LEU A 94 -5.68 7.02 -5.40
C LEU A 94 -4.24 6.62 -5.77
N LEU A 95 -3.56 5.87 -4.89
CA LEU A 95 -2.18 5.46 -5.11
C LEU A 95 -2.07 4.47 -6.29
N MET A 96 -3.06 3.60 -6.49
CA MET A 96 -3.10 2.72 -7.66
C MET A 96 -3.14 3.47 -8.99
N THR A 97 -3.64 4.71 -9.01
CA THR A 97 -3.71 5.54 -10.22
C THR A 97 -2.33 5.78 -10.85
N PHE A 98 -1.27 5.80 -10.03
CA PHE A 98 0.10 6.00 -10.51
C PHE A 98 0.69 4.78 -11.24
N ILE A 99 0.09 3.59 -11.10
CA ILE A 99 0.62 2.38 -11.75
C ILE A 99 0.18 2.36 -13.22
N LYS A 100 1.15 2.28 -14.14
CA LYS A 100 0.91 2.14 -15.59
C LYS A 100 1.81 1.05 -16.15
N GLY A 101 1.28 -0.17 -16.22
CA GLY A 101 2.06 -1.33 -16.64
C GLY A 101 3.20 -1.61 -15.65
N ASP A 102 4.44 -1.57 -16.15
CA ASP A 102 5.67 -1.86 -15.42
C ASP A 102 6.39 -0.60 -14.89
N ARG A 103 5.69 0.55 -14.83
CA ARG A 103 6.21 1.81 -14.28
C ARG A 103 5.21 2.53 -13.38
N ILE A 104 5.74 3.43 -12.55
CA ILE A 104 4.96 4.40 -11.76
C ILE A 104 5.03 5.75 -12.46
N VAL A 105 3.92 6.28 -12.97
CA VAL A 105 3.91 7.63 -13.56
C VAL A 105 4.11 8.68 -12.47
N GLN A 106 4.73 9.80 -12.82
CA GLN A 106 4.96 10.86 -11.85
C GLN A 106 3.68 11.60 -11.48
N CYS A 107 2.80 11.86 -12.43
CA CYS A 107 1.60 12.67 -12.26
C CYS A 107 0.37 11.94 -12.80
N VAL A 108 -0.76 12.14 -12.15
CA VAL A 108 -2.06 11.60 -12.57
C VAL A 108 -3.11 12.70 -12.66
N SER A 109 -3.92 12.63 -13.71
CA SER A 109 -5.02 13.55 -13.98
C SER A 109 -6.28 13.20 -13.19
N GLU A 110 -7.25 14.11 -13.16
CA GLU A 110 -8.57 13.83 -12.60
C GLU A 110 -9.30 12.71 -13.35
N ASP A 111 -9.15 12.60 -14.67
CA ASP A 111 -9.77 11.49 -15.41
C ASP A 111 -9.25 10.13 -14.95
N GLU A 112 -7.93 10.01 -14.77
CA GLU A 112 -7.32 8.78 -14.30
C GLU A 112 -7.70 8.45 -12.86
N ILE A 113 -7.76 9.45 -11.97
CA ILE A 113 -8.21 9.27 -10.58
C ILE A 113 -9.67 8.79 -10.57
N TYR A 114 -10.54 9.39 -11.39
CA TYR A 114 -11.93 8.98 -11.50
C TYR A 114 -12.06 7.54 -11.96
N GLU A 115 -11.37 7.14 -13.04
CA GLU A 115 -11.41 5.77 -13.55
C GLU A 115 -10.89 4.76 -12.51
N SER A 116 -9.79 5.08 -11.83
CA SER A 116 -9.26 4.25 -10.75
C SER A 116 -10.27 4.05 -9.62
N PHE A 117 -10.88 5.12 -9.11
CA PHE A 117 -11.87 5.04 -8.05
C PHE A 117 -13.12 4.29 -8.48
N LYS A 118 -13.63 4.59 -9.68
CA LYS A 118 -14.84 3.96 -10.22
C LYS A 118 -14.63 2.45 -10.40
N ASN A 119 -13.51 2.05 -11.00
CA ASN A 119 -13.18 0.63 -11.19
C ASN A 119 -12.99 -0.09 -9.86
N PHE A 120 -12.28 0.52 -8.91
CA PHE A 120 -12.08 -0.04 -7.59
C PHE A 120 -13.42 -0.25 -6.85
N TYR A 121 -14.28 0.76 -6.76
CA TYR A 121 -15.53 0.66 -6.00
C TYR A 121 -16.66 -0.07 -6.73
N ASN A 122 -16.57 -0.27 -8.04
CA ASN A 122 -17.49 -1.15 -8.77
C ASN A 122 -17.28 -2.63 -8.44
N ASN A 123 -16.09 -3.01 -7.97
CA ASN A 123 -15.87 -4.34 -7.42
C ASN A 123 -16.73 -4.53 -6.14
N PRO A 124 -17.62 -5.54 -6.07
CA PRO A 124 -18.46 -5.79 -4.89
C PRO A 124 -17.67 -5.94 -3.59
N LYS A 125 -16.47 -6.52 -3.64
CA LYS A 125 -15.54 -6.69 -2.52
C LYS A 125 -15.20 -5.34 -1.87
N TYR A 126 -14.90 -4.34 -2.69
CA TYR A 126 -14.45 -3.03 -2.21
C TYR A 126 -15.60 -2.03 -2.01
N ALA A 127 -16.72 -2.23 -2.71
CA ALA A 127 -17.93 -1.44 -2.57
C ALA A 127 -18.46 -1.37 -1.13
N ILE A 128 -18.18 -2.38 -0.30
CA ILE A 128 -18.63 -2.45 1.09
C ILE A 128 -18.14 -1.23 1.90
N ASP A 129 -16.93 -0.72 1.63
CA ASP A 129 -16.41 0.47 2.32
C ASP A 129 -17.22 1.72 2.00
N MET A 130 -17.75 1.83 0.77
CA MET A 130 -18.61 2.93 0.35
C MET A 130 -20.04 2.78 0.91
N LYS A 131 -20.61 1.58 0.87
CA LYS A 131 -22.01 1.30 1.26
C LYS A 131 -22.31 1.54 2.74
N ARG A 132 -21.32 1.34 3.61
CA ARG A 132 -21.51 1.44 5.07
C ARG A 132 -21.60 2.89 5.60
N HIS A 133 -21.49 3.91 4.73
CA HIS A 133 -21.61 5.31 5.13
C HIS A 133 -22.70 6.03 4.34
N LYS A 134 -23.56 6.78 5.04
CA LYS A 134 -24.68 7.52 4.44
C LYS A 134 -24.26 8.47 3.32
N THR A 135 -23.08 9.07 3.42
CA THR A 135 -22.57 10.04 2.45
C THR A 135 -22.02 9.41 1.17
N THR A 136 -21.69 8.11 1.20
CA THR A 136 -21.05 7.41 0.08
C THR A 136 -21.84 6.19 -0.42
N LYS A 137 -22.95 5.82 0.24
CA LYS A 137 -23.71 4.62 -0.12
C LYS A 137 -24.25 4.62 -1.56
N ASP A 138 -24.52 5.80 -2.10
CA ASP A 138 -25.10 6.00 -3.43
C ASP A 138 -24.03 6.22 -4.53
N PHE A 139 -22.78 5.84 -4.25
CA PHE A 139 -21.62 6.07 -5.13
C PHE A 139 -21.75 5.51 -6.55
N ARG A 140 -22.64 4.55 -6.76
CA ARG A 140 -22.91 4.00 -8.10
C ARG A 140 -23.61 4.97 -9.04
N ASN A 141 -24.29 5.96 -8.48
CA ASN A 141 -24.97 7.02 -9.23
C ASN A 141 -24.11 8.28 -9.39
N TRP A 142 -22.89 8.27 -8.85
CA TRP A 142 -22.00 9.43 -8.89
C TRP A 142 -21.46 9.70 -10.29
N SER A 143 -21.38 10.98 -10.63
CA SER A 143 -20.60 11.44 -11.77
C SER A 143 -19.11 11.55 -11.41
N LYS A 144 -18.27 11.88 -12.41
CA LYS A 144 -16.85 12.22 -12.20
C LYS A 144 -16.66 13.26 -11.09
N LYS A 145 -17.56 14.26 -11.01
CA LYS A 145 -17.46 15.36 -10.06
C LYS A 145 -17.46 14.89 -8.61
N GLU A 146 -18.33 13.95 -8.24
CA GLU A 146 -18.42 13.44 -6.87
C GLU A 146 -17.23 12.58 -6.49
N TYR A 147 -16.73 11.73 -7.39
CA TYR A 147 -15.51 10.95 -7.16
C TYR A 147 -14.28 11.85 -6.97
N ILE A 148 -14.13 12.88 -7.81
CA ILE A 148 -13.03 13.83 -7.67
C ILE A 148 -13.14 14.65 -6.40
N LYS A 149 -14.36 15.06 -6.02
CA LYS A 149 -14.59 15.71 -4.73
C LYS A 149 -14.16 14.79 -3.58
N LEU A 150 -14.54 13.52 -3.61
CA LEU A 150 -14.13 12.53 -2.59
C LEU A 150 -12.60 12.42 -2.50
N ALA A 151 -11.92 12.28 -3.64
CA ALA A 151 -10.46 12.15 -3.71
C ALA A 151 -9.75 13.41 -3.18
N LYS A 152 -10.18 14.60 -3.60
CA LYS A 152 -9.61 15.89 -3.17
C LYS A 152 -9.80 16.15 -1.69
N GLU A 153 -11.03 15.99 -1.18
CA GLU A 153 -11.36 16.30 0.21
C GLU A 153 -10.78 15.29 1.21
N ASN A 154 -10.44 14.08 0.74
CA ASN A 154 -9.93 13.01 1.59
C ASN A 154 -8.48 12.64 1.24
N PRO A 155 -8.19 11.58 0.45
CA PRO A 155 -6.84 11.05 0.38
C PRO A 155 -5.82 12.07 -0.14
N ILE A 156 -6.15 12.92 -1.12
CA ILE A 156 -5.23 13.96 -1.62
C ILE A 156 -4.92 14.98 -0.52
N LYS A 157 -5.95 15.61 0.07
CA LYS A 157 -5.77 16.59 1.16
C LYS A 157 -4.91 16.05 2.30
N TYR A 158 -5.14 14.81 2.73
CA TYR A 158 -4.39 14.24 3.85
C TYR A 158 -2.97 13.82 3.45
N LEU A 159 -2.75 13.27 2.25
CA LEU A 159 -1.41 12.94 1.78
C LEU A 159 -0.55 14.20 1.60
N LEU A 160 -1.09 15.28 1.03
CA LEU A 160 -0.39 16.56 0.95
C LEU A 160 -0.05 17.12 2.33
N LYS A 161 -0.98 16.98 3.29
CA LYS A 161 -0.79 17.49 4.66
C LYS A 161 0.26 16.70 5.45
N THR A 162 0.29 15.38 5.35
CA THR A 162 1.17 14.54 6.19
C THR A 162 2.42 14.05 5.47
N GLU A 163 2.35 13.89 4.15
CA GLU A 163 3.39 13.29 3.30
C GLU A 163 3.80 14.23 2.15
N GLY A 164 3.68 15.56 2.33
CA GLY A 164 3.96 16.56 1.29
C GLY A 164 5.40 16.59 0.76
N ILE A 165 6.33 15.91 1.44
CA ILE A 165 7.68 15.59 0.93
C ILE A 165 7.61 14.71 -0.33
N TYR A 166 6.60 13.83 -0.43
CA TYR A 166 6.46 12.85 -1.51
C TYR A 166 5.37 13.20 -2.51
N PHE A 167 4.42 14.07 -2.13
CA PHE A 167 3.27 14.42 -2.97
C PHE A 167 3.13 15.93 -3.16
N LYS A 168 2.76 16.35 -4.37
CA LYS A 168 2.47 17.74 -4.73
C LYS A 168 1.27 17.83 -5.68
N MET A 169 0.71 19.02 -5.81
CA MET A 169 -0.22 19.36 -6.90
C MET A 169 0.52 20.15 -7.96
N GLU A 170 0.29 19.83 -9.23
CA GLU A 170 0.73 20.63 -10.38
C GLU A 170 -0.50 21.00 -11.22
N GLY A 171 -1.02 22.21 -11.01
CA GLY A 171 -2.34 22.58 -11.52
C GLY A 171 -3.42 21.64 -10.97
N SER A 172 -4.10 20.93 -11.88
CA SER A 172 -5.10 19.91 -11.53
C SER A 172 -4.53 18.50 -11.34
N TYR A 173 -3.25 18.27 -11.64
CA TYR A 173 -2.60 16.96 -11.51
C TYR A 173 -2.15 16.70 -10.08
N PHE A 174 -2.31 15.47 -9.62
CA PHE A 174 -1.71 14.98 -8.38
C PHE A 174 -0.43 14.22 -8.71
N CYS A 175 0.69 14.62 -8.10
CA CYS A 175 2.01 14.17 -8.51
C CYS A 175 2.87 13.67 -7.36
N LEU A 176 3.75 12.74 -7.67
CA LEU A 176 4.94 12.42 -6.90
C LEU A 176 5.99 13.53 -7.05
N THR A 177 6.71 13.84 -5.98
CA THR A 177 7.79 14.84 -6.02
C THR A 177 9.01 14.32 -6.79
N GLU A 178 9.88 15.26 -7.16
CA GLU A 178 11.12 15.00 -7.90
C GLU A 178 12.03 13.98 -7.20
N ARG A 179 11.91 13.85 -5.87
CA ARG A 179 12.64 12.88 -5.04
C ARG A 179 12.48 11.45 -5.54
N LEU A 180 11.34 11.10 -6.12
CA LEU A 180 11.05 9.73 -6.55
C LEU A 180 11.36 9.47 -8.03
N LYS A 181 11.65 10.51 -8.82
CA LYS A 181 11.97 10.37 -10.25
C LYS A 181 12.99 9.26 -10.56
N PRO A 182 14.10 9.11 -9.80
CA PRO A 182 15.11 8.11 -10.13
C PRO A 182 14.63 6.65 -10.08
N VAL A 183 13.51 6.36 -9.42
CA VAL A 183 13.02 4.98 -9.23
C VAL A 183 11.72 4.68 -9.97
N LEU A 184 11.11 5.65 -10.66
CA LEU A 184 9.77 5.50 -11.26
C LEU A 184 9.68 4.39 -12.32
N ASP A 185 10.76 4.18 -13.07
CA ASP A 185 10.90 3.13 -14.08
C ASP A 185 11.75 1.93 -13.58
N ASN A 186 12.13 1.92 -12.29
CA ASN A 186 12.87 0.81 -11.71
C ASN A 186 11.91 -0.35 -11.37
N LYS A 187 12.14 -1.51 -11.98
CA LYS A 187 11.27 -2.69 -11.84
C LYS A 187 11.10 -3.16 -10.39
N ILE A 188 12.17 -3.17 -9.60
CA ILE A 188 12.13 -3.59 -8.19
C ILE A 188 11.31 -2.61 -7.35
N PHE A 189 11.44 -1.31 -7.63
CA PHE A 189 10.59 -0.30 -6.99
C PHE A 189 9.11 -0.49 -7.35
N VAL A 190 8.80 -0.71 -8.63
CA VAL A 190 7.44 -0.94 -9.12
C VAL A 190 6.84 -2.20 -8.50
N GLU A 191 7.61 -3.29 -8.42
CA GLU A 191 7.19 -4.54 -7.76
C GLU A 191 6.85 -4.31 -6.29
N HIS A 192 7.71 -3.63 -5.54
CA HIS A 192 7.42 -3.31 -4.14
C HIS A 192 6.25 -2.35 -3.97
N TYR A 193 6.09 -1.35 -4.85
CA TYR A 193 4.95 -0.44 -4.83
C TYR A 193 3.63 -1.21 -4.99
N ASN A 194 3.57 -2.11 -5.98
CA ASN A 194 2.41 -2.96 -6.23
C ASN A 194 2.14 -3.90 -5.04
N ASP A 195 3.15 -4.64 -4.58
CA ASP A 195 3.03 -5.57 -3.44
C ASP A 195 2.55 -4.86 -2.16
N ILE A 196 3.05 -3.65 -1.89
CA ILE A 196 2.57 -2.84 -0.77
C ILE A 196 1.09 -2.53 -0.94
N LEU A 197 0.65 -2.00 -2.09
CA LEU A 197 -0.75 -1.63 -2.27
C LEU A 197 -1.69 -2.84 -2.21
N GLU A 198 -1.28 -3.97 -2.75
CA GLU A 198 -2.03 -5.22 -2.65
C GLU A 198 -2.17 -5.66 -1.19
N PHE A 199 -1.06 -5.70 -0.45
CA PHE A 199 -1.07 -5.97 0.99
C PHE A 199 -1.91 -4.98 1.78
N ARG A 200 -1.78 -3.66 1.54
CA ARG A 200 -2.57 -2.63 2.24
C ARG A 200 -4.05 -2.84 1.97
N CYS A 201 -4.42 -3.27 0.77
CA CYS A 201 -5.79 -3.60 0.40
C CYS A 201 -6.29 -4.85 1.14
N HIS A 202 -5.55 -5.96 1.09
CA HIS A 202 -5.90 -7.19 1.80
C HIS A 202 -6.04 -6.95 3.31
N GLU A 203 -5.03 -6.35 3.94
CA GLU A 203 -5.05 -6.05 5.39
C GLU A 203 -6.23 -5.16 5.77
N TYR A 204 -6.56 -4.17 4.94
CA TYR A 204 -7.65 -3.23 5.24
C TYR A 204 -9.00 -3.94 5.34
N PHE A 205 -9.32 -4.79 4.38
CA PHE A 205 -10.62 -5.43 4.32
C PHE A 205 -10.69 -6.68 5.23
N GLU A 206 -9.65 -7.52 5.28
CA GLU A 206 -9.63 -8.70 6.16
C GLU A 206 -9.67 -8.32 7.65
N CYS A 207 -8.84 -7.39 8.09
CA CYS A 207 -8.78 -7.02 9.52
C CYS A 207 -10.00 -6.22 10.00
N ARG A 208 -10.99 -5.99 9.13
CA ARG A 208 -12.23 -5.29 9.45
C ARG A 208 -13.46 -6.17 9.20
N ASP A 209 -13.25 -7.45 8.97
CA ASP A 209 -14.29 -8.42 8.64
C ASP A 209 -15.18 -7.92 7.48
N LEU A 210 -14.55 -7.28 6.49
CA LEU A 210 -15.21 -6.82 5.27
C LEU A 210 -15.00 -7.80 4.10
N LEU A 211 -14.23 -8.87 4.31
CA LEU A 211 -14.03 -10.00 3.40
C LEU A 211 -14.55 -11.28 4.02
#